data_AF-G9PR37-F1
#
_entry.id   AF-G9PR37-F1
#
_cell.length_a   1.000
_cell.length_b   1.000
_cell.length_c   1.000
_cell.angle_alpha   90.00
_cell.angle_beta   90.00
_cell.angle_gamma   90.00
#
_symmetry.space_group_name_H-M   'P 1'
#
loop_
_entity.id
_entity.type
_entity.pdbx_description
1 polymer ?
#
loop_
_entity_poly.entity_id
_entity_poly.type
_entity_poly.pdbx_seq_one_letter_code
_entity_poly.pdbx_strand_id
1 'polypeptide(L)'
;MSKHDLRARPVFHHTRDAIEAHLTVVMAALAVARYLQEATGISIARIVRELRSLQEVTINLNGHHLAAAPRLTDTANDILTALSTPPPAH
;
A
#
# COMPACT_ATOMS: atom_id res chain seq x y z
N MET A 1 -38.68 -9.53 -20.01
CA MET A 1 -38.41 -8.60 -18.88
C MET A 1 -39.25 -7.36 -19.07
N SER A 2 -40.05 -6.98 -18.08
CA SER A 2 -40.96 -5.82 -18.15
C SER A 2 -40.14 -4.53 -18.10
N LYS A 3 -40.53 -3.51 -18.88
CA LYS A 3 -39.91 -2.17 -18.92
C LYS A 3 -39.83 -1.50 -17.52
N HIS A 4 -40.65 -1.98 -16.57
CA HIS A 4 -40.70 -1.51 -15.19
C HIS A 4 -39.51 -2.00 -14.34
N ASP A 5 -38.88 -3.14 -14.66
CA ASP A 5 -37.74 -3.68 -13.91
C ASP A 5 -36.46 -2.84 -14.07
N LEU A 6 -36.31 -2.16 -15.23
CA LEU A 6 -35.16 -1.31 -15.52
C LEU A 6 -35.10 -0.05 -14.62
N ARG A 7 -36.23 0.40 -14.04
CA ARG A 7 -36.26 1.56 -13.14
C ARG A 7 -35.80 1.25 -11.71
N ALA A 8 -35.80 -0.02 -11.30
CA ALA A 8 -35.40 -0.43 -9.95
C ALA A 8 -33.88 -0.65 -9.82
N ARG A 9 -33.15 -0.70 -10.94
CA ARG A 9 -31.69 -0.91 -10.97
C ARG A 9 -31.03 0.10 -11.91
N PRO A 10 -30.63 1.28 -11.41
CA PRO A 10 -29.80 2.18 -12.18
C PRO A 10 -28.50 1.43 -12.51
N VAL A 11 -28.29 1.08 -13.78
CA VAL A 11 -26.99 0.62 -14.26
C VAL A 11 -26.20 1.88 -14.55
N PHE A 12 -25.44 2.33 -13.55
CA PHE A 12 -24.60 3.50 -13.74
C PHE A 12 -23.45 3.14 -14.69
N HIS A 13 -23.36 3.84 -15.82
CA HIS A 13 -22.23 3.77 -16.73
C HIS A 13 -21.03 4.55 -16.14
N HIS A 14 -20.54 4.13 -14.97
CA HIS A 14 -19.35 4.69 -14.30
C HIS A 14 -18.03 4.22 -14.93
N THR A 15 -18.06 3.74 -16.18
CA THR A 15 -16.85 3.20 -16.83
C THR A 15 -15.75 4.26 -16.89
N ARG A 16 -16.12 5.53 -17.13
CA ARG A 16 -15.15 6.64 -17.12
C ARG A 16 -14.58 6.91 -15.73
N ASP A 17 -15.44 7.12 -14.73
CA ASP A 17 -15.02 7.41 -13.36
C ASP A 17 -14.17 6.26 -12.77
N ALA A 18 -14.56 5.01 -13.04
CA ALA A 18 -13.83 3.83 -12.62
C ALA A 18 -12.45 3.70 -13.32
N ILE A 19 -12.38 4.02 -14.62
CA ILE A 19 -11.11 4.06 -15.36
C ILE A 19 -10.19 5.15 -14.80
N GLU A 20 -10.72 6.36 -14.62
CA GLU A 20 -9.94 7.49 -14.12
C GLU A 20 -9.42 7.18 -12.71
N ALA A 21 -10.27 6.71 -11.80
CA ALA A 21 -9.86 6.29 -10.45
C ALA A 21 -8.80 5.18 -10.49
N HIS A 22 -8.97 4.16 -11.34
CA HIS A 22 -8.02 3.07 -11.47
C HIS A 22 -6.66 3.58 -11.95
N LEU A 23 -6.64 4.40 -13.00
CA LEU A 23 -5.41 4.99 -13.54
C LEU A 23 -4.72 5.90 -12.52
N THR A 24 -5.48 6.71 -11.77
CA THR A 24 -4.91 7.54 -10.70
C THR A 24 -4.20 6.70 -9.64
N VAL A 25 -4.85 5.63 -9.17
CA VAL A 25 -4.26 4.74 -8.16
C VAL A 25 -3.05 3.99 -8.71
N VAL A 26 -3.13 3.48 -9.94
CA VAL A 26 -2.02 2.76 -10.58
C VAL A 26 -0.82 3.68 -10.80
N MET A 27 -1.03 4.90 -11.29
CA MET A 27 0.05 5.87 -11.52
C MET A 27 0.70 6.29 -10.20
N ALA A 28 -0.10 6.55 -9.16
CA ALA A 28 0.42 6.85 -7.83
C ALA A 28 1.23 5.66 -7.26
N ALA A 29 0.70 4.44 -7.36
CA ALA A 29 1.39 3.24 -6.88
C ALA A 29 2.71 2.99 -7.63
N LEU A 30 2.74 3.19 -8.95
CA LEU A 30 3.94 3.06 -9.76
C LEU A 30 4.99 4.14 -9.43
N ALA A 31 4.57 5.39 -9.24
CA ALA A 31 5.46 6.49 -8.84
C ALA A 31 6.10 6.22 -7.47
N VAL A 32 5.29 5.81 -6.49
CA VAL A 32 5.79 5.44 -5.15
C VAL A 32 6.72 4.24 -5.26
N ALA A 33 6.35 3.19 -5.98
CA ALA A 33 7.21 2.02 -6.16
C ALA A 33 8.56 2.36 -6.78
N ARG A 34 8.56 3.21 -7.83
CA ARG A 34 9.78 3.68 -8.49
C ARG A 34 10.69 4.43 -7.51
N TYR A 35 10.14 5.40 -6.81
CA TYR A 35 10.87 6.17 -5.80
C TYR A 35 11.49 5.27 -4.73
N LEU A 36 10.71 4.34 -4.17
CA LEU A 36 11.19 3.41 -3.14
C LEU A 36 12.35 2.55 -3.66
N GLN A 37 12.28 2.07 -4.90
CA GLN A 37 13.34 1.28 -5.51
C GLN A 37 14.61 2.11 -5.79
N GLU A 38 14.46 3.35 -6.25
CA GLU A 38 15.59 4.25 -6.51
C GLU A 38 16.31 4.67 -5.23
N ALA A 39 15.55 5.01 -4.18
CA ALA A 39 16.13 5.43 -2.91
C ALA A 39 16.86 4.28 -2.18
N THR A 40 16.36 3.05 -2.29
CA THR A 40 16.87 1.91 -1.50
C THR A 40 17.73 0.93 -2.30
N GLY A 41 17.70 0.97 -3.63
CA GLY A 41 18.42 0.04 -4.51
C GLY A 41 17.92 -1.41 -4.49
N ILE A 42 16.80 -1.70 -3.80
CA ILE A 42 16.23 -3.05 -3.68
C ILE A 42 14.87 -3.17 -4.35
N SER A 43 14.45 -4.40 -4.68
CA SER A 43 13.18 -4.63 -5.37
C SER A 43 11.97 -4.30 -4.48
N ILE A 44 10.89 -3.78 -5.09
CA ILE A 44 9.65 -3.45 -4.37
C ILE A 44 9.06 -4.64 -3.60
N ALA A 45 9.18 -5.85 -4.16
CA ALA A 45 8.73 -7.08 -3.49
C ALA A 45 9.51 -7.34 -2.19
N ARG A 46 10.83 -7.07 -2.17
CA ARG A 46 11.64 -7.19 -0.96
C ARG A 46 11.26 -6.12 0.05
N ILE A 47 11.14 -4.85 -0.37
CA ILE A 47 10.73 -3.73 0.49
C ILE A 47 9.40 -4.06 1.19
N VAL A 48 8.37 -4.46 0.41
CA VAL A 48 7.06 -4.81 0.96
C VAL A 48 7.15 -5.97 1.94
N ARG A 49 7.98 -6.99 1.68
CA ARG A 49 8.14 -8.12 2.59
C ARG A 49 8.80 -7.72 3.91
N GLU A 50 9.90 -6.98 3.85
CA GLU A 50 10.64 -6.54 5.05
C GLU A 50 9.77 -5.60 5.90
N LEU A 51 9.19 -4.56 5.29
CA LEU A 51 8.42 -3.55 6.02
C LEU A 51 7.03 -4.05 6.48
N ARG A 52 6.40 -5.00 5.77
CA ARG A 52 5.11 -5.57 6.20
C ARG A 52 5.20 -6.25 7.57
N SER A 53 6.36 -6.81 7.91
CA SER A 53 6.58 -7.44 9.21
C SER A 53 6.60 -6.44 10.37
N LEU A 54 6.70 -5.14 10.10
CA LEU A 54 6.74 -4.06 11.09
C LEU A 54 5.35 -3.57 11.51
N GLN A 55 4.32 -4.40 11.35
CA GLN A 55 2.99 -4.08 11.86
C GLN A 55 2.92 -4.38 13.35
N GLU A 56 2.37 -3.45 14.13
CA GLU A 56 2.04 -3.69 15.53
C GLU A 56 0.92 -4.73 15.61
N VAL A 57 1.22 -5.90 16.16
CA VAL A 57 0.23 -6.98 16.29
C VAL A 57 -0.26 -7.01 17.73
N THR A 58 -1.58 -6.87 17.91
CA THR A 58 -2.22 -7.14 19.20
C THR A 58 -2.48 -8.64 19.31
N ILE A 59 -1.72 -9.33 20.16
CA ILE A 59 -1.89 -10.76 20.43
C ILE A 59 -2.88 -10.90 21.60
N ASN A 60 -3.98 -11.63 21.40
CA ASN A 60 -4.90 -11.96 22.48
C ASN A 60 -4.56 -13.33 23.06
N LEU A 61 -4.14 -13.38 24.32
CA LEU A 61 -3.87 -14.61 25.08
C LEU A 61 -4.79 -14.64 26.29
N ASN A 62 -5.75 -15.58 26.33
CA ASN A 62 -6.66 -15.79 27.45
C ASN A 62 -7.36 -14.49 27.95
N GLY A 63 -7.72 -13.58 27.04
CA GLY A 63 -8.39 -12.31 27.36
C GLY A 63 -7.44 -11.17 27.75
N HIS A 64 -6.13 -11.37 27.74
CA HIS A 64 -5.13 -10.32 27.83
C HIS A 64 -4.62 -9.93 26.44
N HIS A 65 -4.76 -8.65 26.10
CA HIS A 65 -4.20 -8.06 24.90
C HIS A 65 -2.75 -7.65 25.15
N LEU A 66 -1.81 -8.32 24.49
CA LEU A 66 -0.39 -7.96 24.46
C LEU A 66 -0.10 -7.27 23.12
N ALA A 67 0.27 -6.00 23.17
CA ALA A 67 0.81 -5.29 22.01
C ALA A 67 2.26 -5.78 21.79
N ALA A 68 2.47 -6.54 20.73
CA ALA A 68 3.81 -6.94 20.32
C ALA A 68 4.37 -5.90 19.35
N ALA A 69 5.31 -5.09 19.84
CA ALA A 69 6.08 -4.21 19.00
C ALA A 69 6.98 -5.05 18.07
N PRO A 70 6.99 -4.79 16.76
CA PRO A 70 7.81 -5.52 15.82
C PRO A 70 9.29 -5.22 16.06
N ARG A 71 10.14 -6.25 15.98
CA ARG A 71 11.58 -6.07 16.05
C ARG A 71 12.08 -5.56 14.70
N LEU A 72 12.78 -4.43 14.72
CA LEU A 72 13.36 -3.85 13.52
C LEU A 72 14.61 -4.64 13.13
N THR A 73 14.61 -5.23 11.93
CA THR A 73 15.79 -5.91 11.36
C THR A 73 16.78 -4.88 10.83
N ASP A 74 18.06 -5.25 10.69
CA ASP A 74 19.08 -4.35 10.12
C ASP A 74 18.70 -3.91 8.70
N THR A 75 18.19 -4.83 7.89
CA THR A 75 17.68 -4.50 6.54
C THR A 75 16.52 -3.50 6.59
N ALA A 76 15.62 -3.61 7.56
CA ALA A 76 14.53 -2.65 7.71
C ALA A 76 15.03 -1.28 8.18
N ASN A 77 16.04 -1.23 9.06
CA ASN A 77 16.73 0.00 9.43
C ASN A 77 17.39 0.68 8.22
N ASP A 78 18.10 -0.08 7.39
CA ASP A 78 18.75 0.44 6.18
C ASP A 78 17.74 1.04 5.21
N ILE A 79 16.60 0.36 5.01
CA ILE A 79 15.49 0.85 4.18
C ILE A 79 14.94 2.16 4.75
N LEU A 80 14.63 2.22 6.04
CA LEU A 80 14.07 3.43 6.66
C LEU A 80 15.07 4.60 6.64
N THR A 81 16.37 4.31 6.81
CA THR A 81 17.44 5.32 6.73
C THR A 81 17.55 5.90 5.33
N ALA A 82 17.58 5.04 4.30
CA ALA A 82 17.65 5.48 2.90
C ALA A 82 16.44 6.32 2.48
N LEU A 83 15.25 6.04 3.03
CA LEU A 83 14.04 6.83 2.78
C LEU A 83 13.98 8.15 3.58
N SER A 84 14.78 8.28 4.64
CA SER A 84 14.84 9.50 5.47
C SER A 84 15.82 10.54 4.93
N THR A 85 16.71 10.16 4.02
CA THR A 85 17.61 11.08 3.31
C THR A 85 16.94 11.63 2.05
N PRO A 86 16.78 12.96 1.90
CA PRO A 86 16.21 13.53 0.69
C PRO A 86 17.10 13.18 -0.51
N PRO A 87 16.51 12.82 -1.67
CA PRO A 87 17.28 12.55 -2.87
C PRO A 87 18.10 13.80 -3.25
N PRO A 88 19.32 13.64 -3.79
CA PRO A 88 20.12 14.78 -4.23
C PRO A 88 19.31 15.59 -5.25
N ALA A 89 19.18 16.90 -5.01
CA ALA A 89 18.55 17.80 -5.96
C ALA A 89 19.40 17.79 -7.24
N HIS A 90 18.79 17.40 -8.36
CA HIS A 90 19.34 17.58 -9.70
C HIS A 90 19.18 19.03 -10.16
#